data_AF-A0A382X952-F1
#
_entry.id   AF-A0A382X952-F1
#
_cell.length_a   1.000
_cell.length_b   1.000
_cell.length_c   1.000
_cell.angle_alpha   90.00
_cell.angle_beta   90.00
_cell.angle_gamma   90.00
#
_symmetry.space_group_name_H-M   'P 1'
#
loop_
_entity.id
_entity.type
_entity.pdbx_description
1 polymer ?
#
loop_
_entity_poly.entity_id
_entity_poly.type
_entity_poly.pdbx_seq_one_letter_code
_entity_poly.pdbx_strand_id
1 'polypeptide(L)'
;MSGNSTIEWTEKVWNPVRGCSRVSPGCEHCYAERLAHRFSKKGLPFEGLTKKTSKGPRWSGKIKLVTNDLKKPLSWKKPQYIFVNSMS
;
A
#
# COMPACT_ATOMS: atom_id res chain seq x y z
N MET A 1 13.39 11.93 -10.84
CA MET A 1 13.89 10.66 -10.25
C MET A 1 12.71 9.79 -9.81
N SER A 2 11.87 9.33 -10.73
CA SER A 2 10.72 8.45 -10.42
C SER A 2 10.59 7.44 -11.55
N GLY A 3 11.37 6.38 -11.49
CA GLY A 3 11.41 5.39 -12.57
C GLY A 3 11.62 3.97 -12.09
N ASN A 4 12.52 3.79 -11.11
CA ASN A 4 12.96 2.46 -10.72
C ASN A 4 12.61 2.22 -9.24
N SER A 5 11.78 1.21 -9.01
CA SER A 5 11.63 0.60 -7.70
C SER A 5 13.00 0.11 -7.20
N THR A 6 13.20 0.14 -5.89
CA THR A 6 14.41 -0.45 -5.25
C THR A 6 14.29 -1.96 -5.05
N ILE A 7 13.17 -2.55 -5.46
CA ILE A 7 12.92 -3.99 -5.36
C ILE A 7 13.46 -4.62 -6.65
N GLU A 8 14.43 -5.52 -6.51
CA GLU A 8 15.30 -6.01 -7.60
C GLU A 8 14.56 -6.50 -8.85
N TRP A 9 13.40 -7.16 -8.68
CA TRP A 9 12.67 -7.78 -9.78
C TRP A 9 11.61 -6.87 -10.42
N THR A 10 11.30 -5.70 -9.85
CA THR A 10 10.24 -4.83 -10.37
C THR A 10 10.77 -3.47 -10.77
N GLU A 11 10.22 -2.94 -11.85
CA GLU A 11 10.52 -1.58 -12.29
C GLU A 11 9.67 -0.55 -11.54
N LYS A 12 8.40 -0.87 -11.25
CA LYS A 12 7.45 0.07 -10.63
C LYS A 12 6.46 -0.61 -9.70
N VAL A 13 6.04 0.14 -8.69
CA VAL A 13 4.94 -0.23 -7.80
C VAL A 13 3.64 0.43 -8.24
N TRP A 14 2.55 -0.30 -8.23
CA TRP A 14 1.20 0.22 -8.46
C TRP A 14 0.26 -0.16 -7.31
N ASN A 15 -0.19 0.82 -6.54
CA ASN A 15 -1.04 0.62 -5.35
C ASN A 15 -2.43 1.26 -5.55
N PRO A 16 -3.29 0.70 -6.44
CA PRO A 16 -4.64 1.23 -6.67
C PRO A 16 -5.56 1.02 -5.46
N VAL A 17 -5.18 0.17 -4.51
CA VAL A 17 -5.92 -0.11 -3.28
C VAL A 17 -5.04 0.22 -2.08
N ARG A 18 -5.66 0.67 -1.00
CA ARG A 18 -5.01 0.90 0.29
C ARG A 18 -5.81 0.28 1.42
N GLY A 19 -5.11 -0.33 2.37
CA GLY A 19 -5.72 -0.96 3.54
C GLY A 19 -5.97 -2.45 3.33
N CYS A 20 -6.20 -3.14 4.44
CA CYS A 20 -6.28 -4.60 4.50
C CYS A 20 -7.40 -5.04 5.44
N SER A 21 -8.09 -6.13 5.10
CA SER A 21 -9.10 -6.77 5.96
C SER A 21 -8.52 -7.73 7.01
N ARG A 22 -7.23 -8.10 6.91
CA ARG A 22 -6.55 -9.13 7.73
C ARG A 22 -7.31 -10.47 7.78
N VAL A 23 -6.85 -11.44 7.00
CA VAL A 23 -7.59 -12.71 6.80
C VAL A 23 -6.99 -13.93 7.50
N SER A 24 -5.76 -13.85 8.01
CA SER A 24 -5.08 -15.01 8.59
C SER A 24 -4.07 -14.64 9.69
N PRO A 25 -3.59 -15.63 10.47
CA PRO A 25 -2.51 -15.42 11.45
C PRO A 25 -1.23 -14.84 10.83
N GLY A 26 -0.98 -15.07 9.54
CA GLY A 26 0.16 -14.48 8.81
C GLY A 26 0.18 -12.95 8.81
N CYS A 27 -0.95 -12.29 9.09
CA CYS A 27 -1.02 -10.84 9.22
C CYS A 27 -0.38 -10.29 10.51
N GLU A 28 0.02 -11.11 11.49
CA GLU A 28 0.53 -10.63 12.78
C GLU A 28 1.82 -9.81 12.67
N HIS A 29 2.64 -10.05 11.64
CA HIS A 29 3.92 -9.38 11.41
C HIS A 29 3.95 -8.58 10.10
N CYS A 30 2.80 -8.11 9.62
CA CYS A 30 2.69 -7.32 8.40
C CYS A 30 3.51 -6.02 8.47
N TYR A 31 4.56 -5.90 7.65
CA TYR A 31 5.41 -4.70 7.62
C TYR A 31 4.63 -3.45 7.17
N ALA A 32 3.64 -3.63 6.29
CA ALA A 32 2.88 -2.54 5.70
C ALA A 32 2.07 -1.77 6.76
N GLU A 33 1.63 -2.41 7.84
CA GLU A 33 0.92 -1.76 8.95
C GLU A 33 1.74 -0.64 9.60
N ARG A 34 3.04 -0.89 9.82
CA ARG A 34 3.94 0.08 10.45
C ARG A 34 4.17 1.28 9.56
N LEU A 35 4.42 1.04 8.27
CA LEU A 35 4.66 2.10 7.29
C LEU A 35 3.38 2.90 7.01
N ALA A 36 2.25 2.23 6.81
CA ALA A 36 0.96 2.89 6.59
C ALA A 36 0.56 3.78 7.77
N HIS A 37 0.85 3.37 9.01
CA HIS A 37 0.57 4.18 10.19
C HIS A 37 1.34 5.50 10.24
N ARG A 38 2.56 5.55 9.69
CA ARG A 38 3.32 6.81 9.58
C ARG A 38 2.58 7.84 8.72
N PHE A 39 1.78 7.37 7.76
CA PHE A 39 1.01 8.18 6.82
C PHE A 39 -0.50 8.08 7.04
N SER A 40 -0.94 7.85 8.29
CA SER A 40 -2.37 7.72 8.63
C SER A 40 -3.00 8.95 9.28
N LYS A 41 -2.29 10.08 9.34
CA LYS A 41 -2.85 11.36 9.80
C LYS A 41 -3.86 11.91 8.78
N LYS A 42 -4.68 12.86 9.21
CA LYS A 42 -5.67 13.54 8.37
C LYS A 42 -5.03 14.09 7.09
N GLY A 43 -5.63 13.82 5.94
CA GLY A 43 -5.15 14.23 4.61
C GLY A 43 -4.05 13.34 4.01
N LEU A 44 -3.53 12.35 4.75
CA LEU A 44 -2.45 11.48 4.26
C LEU A 44 -2.98 10.19 3.60
N PRO A 45 -2.14 9.52 2.78
CA PRO A 45 -2.53 8.34 2.00
C PRO A 45 -3.30 7.23 2.72
N PHE A 46 -3.02 7.00 4.01
CA PHE A 46 -3.59 5.91 4.81
C PHE A 46 -4.47 6.43 5.96
N GLU A 47 -5.00 7.65 5.84
CA GLU A 47 -5.93 8.24 6.81
C GLU A 47 -7.05 7.26 7.19
N GLY A 48 -7.19 6.99 8.49
CA GLY A 48 -8.23 6.11 9.03
C GLY A 48 -8.11 4.63 8.63
N LEU A 49 -7.06 4.22 7.91
CA LEU A 49 -6.85 2.84 7.48
C LEU A 49 -6.05 2.00 8.49
N THR A 50 -5.35 2.64 9.43
CA THR A 50 -4.64 1.96 10.52
C THR A 50 -5.08 2.47 11.89
N LYS A 51 -4.84 1.68 12.93
CA LYS A 51 -5.08 2.01 14.34
C LYS A 51 -3.88 1.58 15.19
N LYS A 52 -3.56 2.33 16.23
CA LYS A 52 -2.53 1.92 17.21
C LYS A 52 -3.14 0.92 18.20
N THR A 53 -2.44 -0.17 18.46
CA THR A 53 -2.81 -1.18 19.46
C THR A 53 -1.66 -1.39 20.44
N SER A 54 -1.88 -2.16 21.51
CA SER A 54 -0.82 -2.56 22.45
C SER A 54 0.34 -3.29 21.78
N LYS A 55 0.06 -4.07 20.72
CA LYS A 55 1.05 -4.79 19.90
C LYS A 55 1.61 -3.95 18.74
N GLY A 56 1.38 -2.63 18.73
CA GLY A 56 1.80 -1.72 17.66
C GLY A 56 0.68 -1.39 16.64
N PRO A 57 1.02 -0.74 15.53
CA PRO A 57 0.03 -0.35 14.52
C PRO A 57 -0.58 -1.56 13.83
N ARG A 58 -1.90 -1.53 13.61
CA ARG A 58 -2.67 -2.56 12.91
C ARG A 58 -3.57 -1.96 11.85
N TRP A 59 -3.86 -2.72 10.80
CA TRP A 59 -4.92 -2.35 9.87
C TRP A 59 -6.27 -2.22 10.59
N SER A 60 -7.08 -1.28 10.12
CA SER A 60 -8.42 -1.01 10.66
C SER A 60 -9.48 -1.99 10.15
N GLY A 61 -9.16 -2.81 9.14
CA GLY A 61 -10.12 -3.62 8.38
C GLY A 61 -10.75 -2.89 7.20
N LYS A 62 -10.55 -1.56 7.09
CA LYS A 62 -11.07 -0.75 5.99
C LYS A 62 -10.15 -0.84 4.78
N ILE A 63 -10.77 -0.86 3.60
CA ILE A 63 -10.10 -0.85 2.31
C ILE A 63 -10.61 0.37 1.54
N LYS A 64 -9.70 1.06 0.86
CA LYS A 64 -9.99 2.25 0.06
C LYS A 64 -9.42 2.09 -1.35
N LEU A 65 -10.26 2.38 -2.34
CA LEU A 65 -9.84 2.52 -3.72
C LEU A 65 -9.18 3.90 -3.93
N VAL A 66 -8.03 3.92 -4.57
CA VAL A 66 -7.31 5.13 -4.99
C VAL A 66 -7.63 5.39 -6.45
N THR A 67 -8.79 6.02 -6.71
CA THR A 67 -9.33 6.19 -8.07
C THR A 67 -8.35 6.85 -9.04
N ASN A 68 -7.58 7.84 -8.56
CA ASN A 68 -6.59 8.55 -9.38
C ASN A 68 -5.44 7.64 -9.83
N ASP A 69 -5.17 6.55 -9.12
CA ASP A 69 -4.10 5.62 -9.45
C ASP A 69 -4.53 4.55 -10.46
N LEU A 70 -5.83 4.35 -10.68
CA LEU A 70 -6.35 3.31 -11.57
C LEU A 70 -5.87 3.45 -13.02
N LYS A 71 -5.73 4.68 -13.49
CA LYS A 71 -5.31 4.97 -14.86
C LYS A 71 -3.80 5.00 -15.05
N LYS A 72 -3.00 4.85 -13.99
CA LYS A 72 -1.52 4.86 -14.08
C LYS A 72 -0.97 3.86 -15.11
N PRO A 73 -1.45 2.60 -15.17
CA PRO A 73 -0.95 1.64 -16.15
C PRO A 73 -1.11 2.08 -17.61
N LEU A 74 -2.18 2.82 -17.91
CA LEU A 74 -2.47 3.31 -19.26
C LEU A 74 -1.44 4.34 -19.76
N SER A 75 -0.66 4.94 -18.86
CA SER A 75 0.39 5.91 -19.21
C SER A 75 1.74 5.26 -19.52
N TRP A 76 1.91 3.95 -19.27
CA TRP A 76 3.18 3.27 -19.45
C TRP A 76 3.38 2.85 -20.91
N LYS A 77 4.42 3.38 -21.54
CA LYS A 77 4.69 3.21 -22.98
C LYS A 77 5.48 1.96 -23.35
N LYS A 78 6.14 1.34 -22.37
CA LYS A 78 6.97 0.13 -22.55
C LYS A 78 6.41 -0.98 -21.67
N PRO A 79 6.51 -2.26 -22.06
CA PRO A 79 6.27 -3.37 -21.16
C PRO A 79 7.18 -3.26 -19.93
N GLN A 80 6.62 -3.49 -18.73
CA GLN A 80 7.37 -3.38 -17.47
C GLN A 80 6.93 -4.44 -16.46
N TYR A 81 7.82 -4.82 -15.54
CA TYR A 81 7.47 -5.65 -14.37
C TYR A 81 6.92 -4.79 -13.24
N ILE A 82 5.67 -5.03 -12.86
CA ILE A 82 4.92 -4.20 -11.91
C ILE A 82 4.59 -5.00 -10.64
N PHE A 83 4.98 -4.48 -9.49
CA PHE A 83 4.50 -4.99 -8.20
C PHE A 83 3.21 -4.26 -7.82
N VAL A 84 2.10 -4.97 -7.89
CA VAL A 84 0.79 -4.47 -7.49
C VAL A 84 0.58 -4.60 -5.98
N ASN A 85 0.10 -3.53 -5.34
CA ASN A 85 -0.29 -3.49 -3.92
C ASN A 85 0.83 -3.96 -2.96
N SER A 86 2.03 -3.39 -3.09
CA SER A 86 3.14 -3.67 -2.17
C SER A 86 2.94 -3.12 -0.75
N MET A 87 1.78 -2.52 -0.45
CA MET A 87 1.50 -1.79 0.79
C MET A 87 0.02 -1.95 1.24
N SER A 88 -0.58 -3.13 1.07
CA SER A 88 -1.98 -3.40 1.43
C SER A 88 -2.22 -4.84 1.84
#